data_AF-A0A662KTY2-F1
#
_entry.id   AF-A0A662KTY2-F1
#
_cell.length_a   1.000
_cell.length_b   1.000
_cell.length_c   1.000
_cell.angle_alpha   90.00
_cell.angle_beta   90.00
_cell.angle_gamma   90.00
#
_symmetry.space_group_name_H-M   'P 1'
#
loop_
_entity.id
_entity.type
_entity.pdbx_description
1 polymer ?
#
loop_
_entity_poly.entity_id
_entity_poly.type
_entity_poly.pdbx_seq_one_letter_code
_entity_poly.pdbx_strand_id
1 'polypeptide(L)'
;QTDNAEIKDSCIDLMDAINETIIANEALSTDPSYGLSIYFPKLKCQYDQSLWRGGGNPEFNKIPSSYSDLYLSQDGLWDDFLEAYLGISR
;
A
#
# COMPACT_ATOMS: atom_id res chain seq x y z
N GLN A 1 8.51 28.05 2.48
CA GLN A 1 9.73 27.25 2.69
C GLN A 1 9.60 26.62 4.07
N THR A 2 8.81 25.56 4.16
CA THR A 2 8.47 24.91 5.44
C THR A 2 8.11 23.43 5.22
N ASP A 3 7.62 23.09 4.03
CA ASP A 3 7.11 21.76 3.67
C ASP A 3 8.14 20.61 3.72
N ASN A 4 9.43 20.88 3.58
CA ASN A 4 10.44 19.80 3.52
C ASN A 4 10.84 19.25 4.90
N ALA A 5 10.64 20.02 5.99
CA ALA A 5 10.99 19.56 7.33
C ALA A 5 9.99 18.52 7.83
N GLU A 6 8.68 18.82 7.71
CA GLU A 6 7.61 17.93 8.15
C GLU A 6 7.60 16.59 7.39
N ILE A 7 7.85 16.63 6.08
CA ILE A 7 7.99 15.41 5.27
C ILE A 7 9.20 14.59 5.75
N LYS A 8 10.33 15.25 5.99
CA LYS A 8 11.54 14.58 6.45
C LYS A 8 11.32 13.91 7.81
N ASP A 9 10.70 14.61 8.76
CA ASP A 9 10.43 14.08 10.09
C ASP A 9 9.46 12.89 10.00
N SER A 10 8.40 13.00 9.18
CA SER A 10 7.47 11.89 8.91
C SER A 10 8.16 10.67 8.28
N CYS A 11 9.14 10.88 7.39
CA CYS A 11 9.94 9.79 6.82
C CYS A 11 10.83 9.13 7.86
N ILE A 12 11.40 9.88 8.81
CA ILE A 12 12.20 9.34 9.90
C ILE A 12 11.32 8.47 10.80
N ASP A 13 10.19 9.00 11.25
CA ASP A 13 9.24 8.28 12.11
C ASP A 13 8.74 6.98 11.46
N LEU A 14 8.46 7.01 10.14
CA LEU A 14 8.09 5.82 9.38
C LEU A 14 9.20 4.77 9.37
N MET A 15 10.45 5.18 9.13
CA MET A 15 11.58 4.25 9.10
C MET A 15 11.85 3.63 10.47
N ASP A 16 11.71 4.41 11.54
CA ASP A 16 11.84 3.91 12.91
C ASP A 16 10.75 2.86 13.22
N ALA A 17 9.49 3.14 12.87
CA ALA A 17 8.40 2.18 13.04
C ALA A 17 8.59 0.88 12.24
N ILE A 18 9.11 0.98 11.01
CA ILE A 18 9.45 -0.19 10.18
C ILE A 18 10.54 -1.03 10.86
N ASN A 19 11.59 -0.39 11.37
CA ASN A 19 12.70 -1.08 12.04
C ASN A 19 12.27 -1.75 13.35
N GLU A 20 11.34 -1.16 14.09
CA GLU A 20 10.78 -1.77 15.31
C GLU A 20 9.86 -2.95 15.00
N THR A 21 9.09 -2.87 13.91
CA THR A 21 8.09 -3.89 13.55
C THR A 21 8.72 -5.13 12.92
N ILE A 22 9.77 -4.93 12.11
CA ILE A 22 10.35 -5.99 11.27
C ILE A 22 11.57 -6.58 11.96
N ILE A 23 11.36 -7.69 12.66
CA ILE A 23 12.37 -8.34 13.50
C ILE A 23 13.53 -8.93 12.67
N ALA A 24 13.26 -9.31 11.41
CA ALA A 24 14.26 -9.79 10.47
C ALA A 24 13.83 -9.50 9.02
N ASN A 25 14.76 -9.05 8.20
CA ASN A 25 14.58 -8.86 6.76
C ASN A 25 15.83 -9.35 6.02
N GLU A 26 15.66 -10.32 5.13
CA GLU A 26 16.71 -10.80 4.23
C GLU A 26 16.31 -10.44 2.80
N ALA A 27 17.08 -9.55 2.19
CA ALA A 27 16.84 -9.07 0.83
C ALA A 27 18.07 -9.33 -0.04
N LEU A 28 17.86 -9.39 -1.35
CA LEU A 28 18.98 -9.41 -2.30
C LEU A 28 19.79 -8.12 -2.14
N SER A 29 21.11 -8.17 -2.35
CA SER A 29 21.98 -7.00 -2.17
C SER A 29 21.63 -5.80 -3.06
N THR A 30 20.84 -6.02 -4.12
CA THR A 30 20.35 -4.99 -5.05
C THR A 30 18.90 -4.58 -4.79
N ASP A 31 18.24 -5.17 -3.79
CA ASP A 31 16.82 -4.96 -3.51
C ASP A 31 16.68 -4.02 -2.30
N PRO A 32 16.16 -2.78 -2.48
CA PRO A 32 15.91 -1.85 -1.38
C PRO A 32 14.67 -2.23 -0.55
N SER A 33 14.27 -3.50 -0.53
CA SER A 33 13.13 -4.00 0.22
C SER A 33 13.36 -3.89 1.72
N TYR A 34 12.36 -3.37 2.43
CA TYR A 34 12.34 -3.31 3.89
C TYR A 34 11.53 -4.44 4.51
N GLY A 35 11.05 -5.42 3.75
CA GLY A 35 10.29 -6.57 4.29
C GLY A 35 8.77 -6.36 4.36
N LEU A 36 8.25 -5.23 3.91
CA LEU A 36 6.82 -4.96 3.74
C LEU A 36 6.51 -4.50 2.31
N SER A 37 5.37 -4.95 1.79
CA SER A 37 4.80 -4.46 0.53
C SER A 37 3.47 -3.78 0.80
N ILE A 38 3.24 -2.64 0.16
CA ILE A 38 1.94 -1.95 0.18
C ILE A 38 1.34 -1.94 -1.23
N TYR A 39 0.04 -2.17 -1.34
CA TYR A 39 -0.66 -2.07 -2.62
C TYR A 39 -0.88 -0.61 -2.98
N PHE A 40 -0.33 -0.18 -4.13
CA PHE A 40 -0.47 1.17 -4.66
C PHE A 40 -0.92 1.11 -6.13
N PRO A 41 -2.23 1.09 -6.41
CA PRO A 41 -2.74 1.10 -7.78
C PRO A 41 -2.33 2.39 -8.50
N LYS A 42 -1.99 2.30 -9.79
CA LYS A 42 -1.63 3.47 -10.61
C LYS A 42 -2.81 4.03 -11.39
N LEU A 43 -3.81 3.20 -11.65
CA LEU A 43 -4.99 3.53 -12.44
C LEU A 43 -6.25 3.27 -11.62
N LYS A 44 -7.27 4.11 -11.79
CA LYS A 44 -8.58 3.94 -11.17
C LYS A 44 -9.19 2.55 -11.39
N CYS A 45 -9.02 1.98 -12.59
CA CYS A 45 -9.52 0.64 -12.89
C CYS A 45 -8.83 -0.48 -12.09
N GLN A 46 -7.68 -0.21 -11.47
CA GLN A 46 -6.91 -1.17 -10.68
C GLN A 46 -7.31 -1.17 -9.20
N TYR A 47 -8.04 -0.16 -8.71
CA TYR A 47 -8.34 0.01 -7.29
C TYR A 47 -8.98 -1.25 -6.67
N ASP A 48 -10.02 -1.78 -7.29
CA ASP A 48 -10.65 -3.06 -6.93
C ASP A 48 -10.24 -4.21 -7.89
N GLN A 49 -9.13 -4.09 -8.60
CA GLN A 49 -8.51 -5.26 -9.22
C GLN A 49 -7.54 -5.85 -8.21
N SER A 50 -7.76 -7.12 -7.88
CA SER A 50 -6.85 -7.81 -6.98
C SER A 50 -5.44 -7.77 -7.55
N LEU A 51 -4.47 -7.71 -6.64
CA LEU A 51 -3.09 -8.17 -6.84
C LEU A 51 -3.00 -9.55 -7.54
N TRP A 52 -4.10 -10.31 -7.56
CA TRP A 52 -4.23 -11.67 -8.05
C TRP A 52 -4.89 -11.82 -9.45
N ARG A 53 -5.38 -10.74 -10.06
CA ARG A 53 -6.02 -10.77 -11.40
C ARG A 53 -5.03 -10.88 -12.57
N GLY A 54 -3.86 -11.46 -12.35
CA GLY A 54 -2.77 -11.53 -13.33
C GLY A 54 -2.58 -12.87 -14.04
N GLY A 55 -3.35 -13.91 -13.72
CA GLY A 55 -2.96 -15.29 -14.06
C GLY A 55 -3.91 -16.09 -14.95
N GLY A 56 -4.87 -15.49 -15.67
CA GLY A 56 -5.80 -16.24 -16.53
C GLY A 56 -6.59 -17.36 -15.83
N ASN A 57 -6.56 -17.41 -14.50
CA ASN A 57 -7.12 -18.48 -13.69
C ASN A 57 -8.55 -18.08 -13.28
N PRO A 58 -9.58 -18.79 -13.77
CA PRO A 58 -10.98 -18.43 -13.54
C PRO A 58 -11.41 -18.51 -12.07
N GLU A 59 -10.63 -19.17 -11.19
CA GLU A 59 -10.90 -19.22 -9.74
C GLU A 59 -10.56 -17.90 -9.03
N PHE A 60 -9.65 -17.08 -9.57
CA PHE A 60 -9.30 -15.75 -9.03
C PHE A 60 -10.17 -14.60 -9.56
N ASN A 61 -11.22 -14.92 -10.33
CA ASN A 61 -12.15 -13.90 -10.86
C ASN A 61 -12.98 -13.19 -9.77
N LYS A 62 -13.03 -13.75 -8.56
CA LYS A 62 -13.67 -13.15 -7.40
C LYS A 62 -12.61 -12.88 -6.35
N ILE A 63 -12.30 -11.60 -6.16
CA ILE A 63 -11.59 -11.16 -4.96
C ILE A 63 -12.51 -11.53 -3.79
N PRO A 64 -12.00 -12.13 -2.70
CA PRO A 64 -12.86 -12.46 -1.56
C PRO A 64 -13.45 -11.22 -0.88
N SER A 65 -12.87 -10.04 -1.08
CA SER A 65 -13.30 -8.77 -0.50
C SER A 65 -12.82 -7.57 -1.33
N SER A 66 -13.54 -6.45 -1.32
CA SER A 66 -13.08 -5.20 -1.95
C SER A 66 -11.87 -4.64 -1.19
N TYR A 67 -11.12 -3.71 -1.81
CA TYR A 67 -10.00 -3.07 -1.12
C TYR A 67 -10.47 -2.31 0.14
N SER A 68 -11.64 -1.67 0.02
CA SER A 68 -12.40 -1.00 1.09
C SER A 68 -12.72 -1.87 2.32
N ASP A 69 -12.67 -3.19 2.15
CA ASP A 69 -13.06 -4.14 3.19
C ASP A 69 -11.86 -4.62 4.03
N LEU A 70 -10.64 -4.23 3.66
CA LEU A 70 -9.43 -4.60 4.39
C LEU A 70 -9.33 -3.80 5.70
N TYR A 71 -8.84 -4.43 6.78
CA TYR A 71 -8.59 -3.72 8.05
C TYR A 71 -7.70 -2.48 7.86
N LEU A 72 -6.67 -2.57 7.03
CA LEU A 72 -5.80 -1.43 6.70
C LEU A 72 -6.57 -0.26 6.06
N SER A 73 -7.63 -0.57 5.32
CA SER A 73 -8.50 0.39 4.65
C SER A 73 -9.53 0.99 5.63
N GLN A 74 -10.06 0.20 6.56
CA GLN A 74 -11.06 0.65 7.54
C GLN A 74 -10.46 1.40 8.75
N ASP A 75 -9.30 0.95 9.23
CA ASP A 75 -8.66 1.49 10.43
C ASP A 75 -7.66 2.62 10.12
N GLY A 76 -7.44 2.92 8.83
CA GLY A 76 -6.49 3.93 8.37
C GLY A 76 -7.06 4.84 7.30
N LEU A 77 -6.38 5.97 7.06
CA LEU A 77 -6.72 6.91 5.98
C LEU A 77 -6.24 6.44 4.60
N TRP A 78 -5.79 5.19 4.48
CA TRP A 78 -5.16 4.69 3.27
C TRP A 78 -6.15 4.55 2.12
N ASP A 79 -7.38 4.13 2.41
CA ASP A 79 -8.46 4.03 1.42
C ASP A 79 -8.83 5.40 0.87
N ASP A 80 -9.14 6.34 1.78
CA ASP A 80 -9.47 7.72 1.46
C ASP A 80 -8.37 8.39 0.64
N PHE A 81 -7.10 8.15 1.02
CA PHE A 81 -5.95 8.63 0.28
C PHE A 81 -5.92 8.07 -1.15
N LEU A 82 -6.09 6.75 -1.33
CA LEU A 82 -6.07 6.14 -2.66
C LEU A 82 -7.25 6.61 -3.51
N GLU A 83 -8.44 6.75 -2.95
CA GLU A 83 -9.61 7.26 -3.67
C GLU A 83 -9.38 8.69 -4.16
N ALA A 84 -8.87 9.57 -3.28
CA ALA A 84 -8.54 10.94 -3.64
C ALA A 84 -7.43 11.00 -4.68
N TYR A 85 -6.35 10.23 -4.50
CA TYR A 85 -5.21 10.16 -5.42
C TYR A 85 -5.61 9.68 -6.81
N LEU A 86 -6.52 8.70 -6.90
CA LEU A 86 -6.99 8.11 -8.17
C LEU A 86 -8.19 8.84 -8.80
N GLY A 87 -8.78 9.83 -8.12
CA GLY A 87 -10.00 10.48 -8.57
C GLY A 87 -11.21 9.54 -8.58
N ILE A 88 -11.32 8.68 -7.57
CA ILE A 88 -12.51 7.85 -7.32
C ILE A 88 -13.50 8.70 -6.54
N SER A 89 -14.73 8.76 -7.03
CA SER A 89 -15.84 9.46 -6.39
C SER A 89 -16.89 8.39 -6.15
N ARG A 90 -17.30 8.18 -4.91
CA ARG A 90 -18.41 7.29 -4.55
C ARG A 90 -19.76 7.95 -4.83
#